data_AF-A0A494B9B7-F1
#
_entry.id   AF-A0A494B9B7-F1
#
_cell.length_a   1.000
_cell.length_b   1.000
_cell.length_c   1.000
_cell.angle_alpha   90.00
_cell.angle_beta   90.00
_cell.angle_gamma   90.00
#
_symmetry.space_group_name_H-M   'P 1'
#
loop_
_entity.id
_entity.type
_entity.pdbx_description
1 polymer ?
#
loop_
_entity_poly.entity_id
_entity_poly.type
_entity_poly.pdbx_seq_one_letter_code
_entity_poly.pdbx_strand_id
1 'polypeptide(L)'
;TNSSGRLTFPVPSERALGIGVYPVRMVVRGDHTYAECCLTVVSRGTEAVVFSIDGSFTASVSIMGSDPKVRAGAVDVVRHWQDSGYLIVYVTGRPDMQKHRVVAWLSQHNFPHGVVSFCDGLTHDPLRQKAMFLQSLVQEGYP
;
A
#
# COMPACT_ATOMS: atom_id res chain seq x y z
N THR A 1 4.17 11.76 17.09
CA THR A 1 4.74 10.45 16.68
C THR A 1 4.66 9.50 17.86
N ASN A 2 4.57 8.20 17.64
CA ASN A 2 4.67 7.18 18.69
C ASN A 2 6.10 6.59 18.76
N SER A 3 6.31 5.62 19.65
CA SER A 3 7.61 4.96 19.85
C SER A 3 8.08 4.11 18.67
N SER A 4 7.20 3.79 17.71
CA SER A 4 7.56 3.07 16.47
C SER A 4 7.81 3.99 15.28
N GLY A 5 7.92 5.30 15.49
CA GLY A 5 8.19 6.27 14.42
C GLY A 5 6.97 6.60 13.56
N ARG A 6 5.76 6.17 13.94
CA ARG A 6 4.53 6.50 13.23
C ARG A 6 4.00 7.84 13.66
N LEU A 7 3.44 8.59 12.73
CA LEU A 7 2.64 9.76 13.04
C LEU A 7 1.23 9.62 12.51
N THR A 8 0.31 10.26 13.21
CA THR A 8 -1.06 10.48 12.76
C THR A 8 -1.22 11.98 12.60
N PHE A 9 -1.73 12.41 11.45
CA PHE A 9 -2.05 13.80 11.18
C PHE A 9 -3.54 13.88 10.82
N PRO A 10 -4.42 14.31 11.75
CA PRO A 10 -5.81 14.56 11.42
C PRO A 10 -5.89 15.75 10.46
N VAL A 11 -6.44 15.52 9.27
CA VAL A 11 -6.63 16.59 8.27
C VAL A 11 -7.79 17.48 8.73
N PRO A 12 -7.56 18.79 8.97
CA PRO A 12 -8.64 19.71 9.33
C PRO A 12 -9.71 19.79 8.25
N SER A 13 -10.96 20.06 8.62
CA SER A 13 -12.09 20.10 7.67
C SER A 13 -11.90 21.18 6.60
N GLU A 14 -11.30 22.32 6.94
CA GLU A 14 -10.94 23.37 6.01
C GLU A 14 -9.82 22.98 5.02
N ARG A 15 -9.13 21.86 5.27
CA ARG A 15 -8.11 21.27 4.37
C ARG A 15 -8.55 19.93 3.80
N ALA A 16 -9.84 19.59 3.90
CA ALA A 16 -10.37 18.38 3.31
C ALA A 16 -10.12 18.39 1.78
N LEU A 17 -9.66 17.26 1.28
CA LEU A 17 -9.33 17.08 -0.13
C LEU A 17 -10.53 16.46 -0.86
N GLY A 18 -10.71 16.84 -2.13
CA GLY A 18 -11.66 16.18 -3.01
C GLY A 18 -11.21 14.78 -3.41
N ILE A 19 -12.01 14.09 -4.22
CA ILE A 19 -11.62 12.80 -4.80
C ILE A 19 -10.36 12.98 -5.66
N GLY A 20 -9.36 12.14 -5.46
CA GLY A 20 -8.11 12.21 -6.20
C GLY A 20 -6.92 11.56 -5.49
N VAL A 21 -5.76 11.62 -6.16
CA VAL A 21 -4.47 11.15 -5.62
C VAL A 21 -3.59 12.36 -5.38
N TYR A 22 -3.15 12.54 -4.14
CA TYR A 22 -2.38 13.69 -3.70
C TYR A 22 -1.01 13.24 -3.20
N PRO A 23 0.10 13.69 -3.81
CA PRO A 23 1.42 13.45 -3.25
C PRO A 23 1.57 14.22 -1.94
N VAL A 24 2.05 13.54 -0.91
CA VAL A 24 2.29 14.11 0.42
C VAL A 24 3.77 13.97 0.73
N ARG A 25 4.40 15.09 1.08
CA ARG A 25 5.79 15.16 1.56
C ARG A 25 5.82 15.66 2.99
N MET A 26 6.42 14.87 3.86
CA MET A 26 6.55 15.17 5.28
C MET A 26 8.00 15.52 5.56
N VAL A 27 8.29 16.78 5.90
CA VAL A 27 9.66 17.30 6.02
C VAL A 27 10.01 17.53 7.49
N VAL A 28 11.13 16.98 7.93
CA VAL A 28 11.73 17.25 9.25
C VAL A 28 12.37 18.63 9.22
N ARG A 29 11.91 19.53 10.11
CA ARG A 29 12.37 20.93 10.12
C ARG A 29 13.85 21.11 10.47
N GLY A 30 14.43 20.18 11.25
CA GLY A 30 15.80 20.29 11.75
C GLY A 30 16.87 19.97 10.71
N ASP A 31 16.67 18.91 9.93
CA ASP A 31 17.68 18.39 8.99
C ASP A 31 17.18 18.31 7.53
N HIS A 32 15.95 18.76 7.26
CA HIS A 32 15.30 18.72 5.95
C HIS A 32 15.15 17.32 5.33
N THR A 33 15.38 16.27 6.10
CA THR A 33 15.02 14.91 5.69
C THR A 33 13.50 14.81 5.54
N TYR A 34 13.04 13.89 4.70
CA TYR A 34 11.62 13.79 4.40
C TYR A 34 11.14 12.37 4.13
N ALA A 35 9.83 12.16 4.29
CA ALA A 35 9.12 10.97 3.87
C ALA A 35 8.06 11.34 2.82
N GLU A 36 7.89 10.48 1.81
CA GLU A 36 6.88 10.65 0.76
C GLU A 36 5.85 9.53 0.75
N CYS A 37 4.60 9.90 0.52
CA CYS A 37 3.49 8.98 0.26
C CYS A 37 2.48 9.62 -0.68
N CYS A 38 1.50 8.83 -1.12
CA CYS A 38 0.34 9.33 -1.82
C CYS A 38 -0.88 9.14 -0.92
N LEU A 39 -1.68 10.18 -0.78
CA LEU A 39 -3.00 10.13 -0.16
C LEU A 39 -4.03 9.94 -1.26
N THR A 40 -4.79 8.84 -1.20
CA THR A 40 -5.85 8.55 -2.16
C THR A 40 -7.20 8.79 -1.50
N VAL A 41 -7.94 9.76 -2.02
CA VAL A 41 -9.31 10.08 -1.58
C VAL A 41 -10.27 9.51 -2.61
N VAL A 42 -11.19 8.67 -2.16
CA VAL A 42 -12.14 7.96 -3.03
C VAL A 42 -13.58 8.32 -2.65
N SER A 43 -14.50 8.17 -3.60
CA SER A 43 -15.94 8.26 -3.31
C SER A 43 -16.38 7.14 -2.38
N ARG A 44 -17.44 7.40 -1.60
CA ARG A 44 -18.12 6.33 -0.86
C ARG A 44 -18.64 5.26 -1.83
N GLY A 45 -18.48 3.99 -1.46
CA GLY A 45 -18.91 2.86 -2.29
C GLY A 45 -17.96 2.53 -3.45
N THR A 46 -16.76 3.13 -3.49
CA THR A 46 -15.73 2.76 -4.46
C THR A 46 -15.39 1.28 -4.31
N GLU A 47 -15.59 0.51 -5.38
CA GLU A 47 -15.25 -0.90 -5.41
C GLU A 47 -13.71 -1.06 -5.50
N ALA A 48 -13.18 -2.02 -4.75
CA ALA A 48 -11.75 -2.27 -4.67
C ALA A 48 -11.44 -3.76 -4.83
N VAL A 49 -10.31 -4.05 -5.48
CA VAL A 49 -9.75 -5.40 -5.57
C VAL A 49 -8.44 -5.44 -4.80
N VAL A 50 -8.36 -6.39 -3.87
CA VAL A 50 -7.20 -6.57 -3.01
C VAL A 50 -6.32 -7.70 -3.54
N PHE A 51 -5.04 -7.42 -3.74
CA PHE A 51 -4.05 -8.42 -4.12
C PHE A 51 -2.97 -8.57 -3.05
N SER A 52 -2.75 -9.80 -2.57
CA SER A 52 -1.54 -10.09 -1.79
C SER A 52 -0.32 -10.12 -2.72
N ILE A 53 0.73 -9.37 -2.41
CA ILE A 53 1.99 -9.44 -3.18
C ILE A 53 2.69 -10.78 -2.93
N ASP A 54 2.87 -11.14 -1.66
CA ASP A 54 3.62 -12.32 -1.26
C ASP A 54 2.85 -13.59 -1.62
N GLY A 55 3.48 -14.46 -2.40
CA GLY A 55 2.93 -15.76 -2.82
C GLY A 55 1.99 -15.70 -4.03
N SER A 56 1.29 -14.58 -4.25
CA SER A 56 0.42 -14.41 -5.43
C SER A 56 1.20 -13.90 -6.64
N PHE A 57 1.89 -12.75 -6.50
CA PHE A 57 2.63 -12.15 -7.61
C PHE A 57 4.07 -12.61 -7.70
N THR A 58 4.68 -12.92 -6.56
CA THR A 58 6.05 -13.45 -6.53
C THR A 58 6.01 -14.97 -6.55
N ALA A 59 6.84 -15.59 -7.40
CA ALA A 59 7.03 -17.04 -7.42
C ALA A 59 7.83 -17.55 -6.18
N SER A 60 8.46 -16.63 -5.44
CA SER A 60 9.20 -16.90 -4.20
C SER A 60 8.74 -15.97 -3.08
N VAL A 61 8.75 -16.48 -1.85
CA VAL A 61 8.41 -15.76 -0.61
C VAL A 61 9.57 -14.89 -0.08
N SER A 62 10.79 -15.08 -0.60
CA SER A 62 11.99 -14.35 -0.14
C SER A 62 12.30 -13.12 -1.00
N ILE A 63 12.26 -11.92 -0.39
CA ILE A 63 13.08 -10.75 -0.81
C ILE A 63 14.20 -10.54 0.21
N MET A 64 14.72 -11.65 0.75
CA MET A 64 16.04 -11.68 1.37
C MET A 64 17.12 -12.09 0.34
N GLY A 65 16.71 -12.44 -0.89
CA GLY A 65 17.57 -12.72 -2.05
C GLY A 65 17.25 -11.84 -3.27
N SER A 66 17.76 -12.24 -4.45
CA SER A 66 17.59 -11.55 -5.74
C SER A 66 16.13 -11.23 -6.09
N ASP A 67 15.93 -10.21 -6.92
CA ASP A 67 14.64 -9.75 -7.49
C ASP A 67 13.66 -10.93 -7.76
N PRO A 68 12.53 -11.03 -7.03
CA PRO A 68 11.64 -12.18 -7.16
C PRO A 68 10.96 -12.17 -8.53
N LYS A 69 10.91 -13.33 -9.17
CA LYS A 69 10.23 -13.48 -10.47
C LYS A 69 8.73 -13.25 -10.32
N VAL A 70 8.18 -12.50 -11.27
CA VAL A 70 6.74 -12.29 -11.45
C VAL A 70 6.09 -13.59 -11.94
N ARG A 71 4.95 -13.94 -11.34
CA ARG A 71 4.10 -15.04 -11.81
C ARG A 71 3.46 -14.65 -13.15
N ALA A 72 3.47 -15.57 -14.12
CA ALA A 72 2.86 -15.35 -15.43
C ALA A 72 1.39 -14.91 -15.30
N GLY A 73 1.01 -13.88 -16.07
CA GLY A 73 -0.34 -13.29 -16.08
C GLY A 73 -0.70 -12.40 -14.88
N ALA A 74 0.17 -12.28 -13.86
CA ALA A 74 -0.13 -11.48 -12.67
C ALA A 74 -0.42 -10.01 -13.02
N VAL A 75 0.41 -9.40 -13.87
CA VAL A 75 0.26 -8.01 -14.29
C VAL A 75 -1.04 -7.80 -15.06
N ASP A 76 -1.38 -8.73 -15.96
CA ASP A 76 -2.57 -8.63 -16.82
C ASP A 76 -3.87 -8.75 -16.01
N VAL A 77 -3.90 -9.62 -15.01
CA VAL A 77 -5.05 -9.72 -14.09
C VAL A 77 -5.26 -8.41 -13.34
N VAL A 78 -4.20 -7.79 -12.81
CA VAL A 78 -4.36 -6.51 -12.11
C VAL A 78 -4.81 -5.42 -13.08
N ARG A 79 -4.23 -5.38 -14.29
CA ARG A 79 -4.59 -4.39 -15.31
C ARG A 79 -6.05 -4.52 -15.71
N HIS A 80 -6.56 -5.73 -15.88
CA HIS A 80 -7.96 -5.98 -16.17
C HIS A 80 -8.90 -5.35 -15.13
N TRP A 81 -8.61 -5.50 -13.85
CA TRP A 81 -9.42 -4.91 -12.78
C TRP A 81 -9.27 -3.38 -12.72
N GLN A 82 -8.07 -2.85 -12.97
CA GLN A 82 -7.85 -1.40 -13.05
C GLN A 82 -8.64 -0.78 -14.21
N ASP A 83 -8.56 -1.38 -15.40
CA ASP A 83 -9.27 -0.92 -16.60
C ASP A 83 -10.80 -1.01 -16.44
N SER A 84 -11.26 -1.90 -15.56
CA SER A 84 -12.68 -2.02 -15.17
C SER A 84 -13.11 -1.00 -14.11
N GLY A 85 -12.23 -0.09 -13.68
CA GLY A 85 -12.54 1.01 -12.76
C GLY A 85 -12.40 0.68 -11.27
N TYR A 86 -11.88 -0.50 -10.92
CA TYR A 86 -11.69 -0.89 -9.52
C TYR A 86 -10.46 -0.21 -8.91
N LEU A 87 -10.57 0.22 -7.66
CA LEU A 87 -9.41 0.64 -6.87
C LEU A 87 -8.52 -0.58 -6.62
N ILE A 88 -7.24 -0.47 -7.02
CA ILE A 88 -6.26 -1.52 -6.77
C ILE A 88 -5.61 -1.31 -5.39
N VAL A 89 -5.71 -2.33 -4.53
CA VAL A 89 -5.06 -2.35 -3.22
C VAL A 89 -4.11 -3.54 -3.13
N TYR A 90 -2.83 -3.26 -2.95
CA TYR A 90 -1.80 -4.25 -2.70
C TYR A 90 -1.57 -4.42 -1.21
N VAL A 91 -1.44 -5.67 -0.76
CA VAL A 91 -1.15 -5.99 0.64
C VAL A 91 0.07 -6.91 0.72
N THR A 92 1.05 -6.53 1.53
CA THR A 92 2.26 -7.34 1.76
C THR A 92 2.48 -7.62 3.23
N GLY A 93 3.00 -8.82 3.52
CA GLY A 93 3.44 -9.23 4.85
C GLY A 93 4.83 -8.68 5.20
N ARG A 94 5.43 -7.92 4.29
CA ARG A 94 6.74 -7.30 4.47
C ARG A 94 6.65 -6.12 5.42
N PRO A 95 7.67 -5.92 6.26
CA PRO A 95 7.71 -4.78 7.16
C PRO A 95 7.79 -3.48 6.35
N ASP A 96 7.15 -2.43 6.84
CA ASP A 96 7.16 -1.07 6.28
C ASP A 96 8.56 -0.53 5.94
N MET A 97 9.60 -0.90 6.68
CA MET A 97 11.01 -0.59 6.36
C MET A 97 11.47 -1.10 4.98
N GLN A 98 10.76 -2.05 4.36
CA GLN A 98 11.02 -2.54 2.99
C GLN A 98 10.22 -1.81 1.90
N LYS A 99 9.47 -0.75 2.23
CA LYS A 99 8.59 -0.02 1.31
C LYS A 99 9.25 0.30 -0.04
N HIS A 100 10.43 0.90 -0.01
CA HIS A 100 11.15 1.28 -1.24
C HIS A 100 11.42 0.08 -2.15
N ARG A 101 11.80 -1.07 -1.59
CA ARG A 101 12.07 -2.28 -2.37
C ARG A 101 10.80 -2.84 -3.02
N VAL A 102 9.71 -2.89 -2.26
CA VAL A 102 8.42 -3.43 -2.76
C VAL A 102 7.82 -2.52 -3.83
N VAL A 103 7.82 -1.20 -3.61
CA VAL A 103 7.29 -0.24 -4.59
C VAL A 103 8.14 -0.21 -5.86
N ALA A 104 9.48 -0.24 -5.73
CA ALA A 104 10.38 -0.31 -6.88
C ALA A 104 10.14 -1.60 -7.68
N TRP A 105 9.93 -2.73 -7.00
CA TRP A 105 9.63 -4.00 -7.64
C TRP A 105 8.34 -3.95 -8.47
N LEU A 106 7.24 -3.44 -7.89
CA LEU A 106 5.98 -3.28 -8.61
C LEU A 106 6.15 -2.40 -9.86
N SER A 107 6.87 -1.29 -9.72
CA SER A 107 7.14 -0.37 -10.84
C SER A 107 8.03 -1.00 -11.91
N GLN A 108 9.10 -1.69 -11.54
CA GLN A 108 10.04 -2.32 -12.47
C GLN A 108 9.35 -3.38 -13.34
N HIS A 109 8.37 -4.08 -12.76
CA HIS A 109 7.60 -5.12 -13.44
C HIS A 109 6.27 -4.61 -14.03
N ASN A 110 6.09 -3.29 -14.13
CA ASN A 110 4.92 -2.64 -14.76
C ASN A 110 3.57 -3.04 -14.15
N PHE A 111 3.51 -3.27 -12.84
CA PHE A 111 2.23 -3.39 -12.16
C PHE A 111 1.47 -2.05 -12.21
N PRO A 112 0.15 -2.08 -12.41
CA PRO A 112 -0.73 -0.93 -12.25
C PRO A 112 -0.46 -0.12 -10.97
N HIS A 113 -0.69 1.20 -11.03
CA HIS A 113 -0.65 2.01 -9.81
C HIS A 113 -1.79 1.61 -8.86
N GLY A 114 -1.48 1.51 -7.57
CA GLY A 114 -2.42 1.15 -6.53
C GLY A 114 -1.91 1.53 -5.14
N VAL A 115 -2.80 1.46 -4.15
CA VAL A 115 -2.44 1.68 -2.74
C VAL A 115 -1.67 0.46 -2.24
N VAL A 116 -0.59 0.65 -1.48
CA VAL A 116 0.22 -0.46 -0.95
C VAL A 116 0.21 -0.43 0.58
N SER A 117 -0.27 -1.51 1.18
CA SER A 117 -0.29 -1.73 2.63
C SER A 117 0.80 -2.72 3.06
N PHE A 118 1.49 -2.39 4.16
CA PHE A 118 2.63 -3.11 4.71
C PHE A 118 2.32 -3.61 6.12
N CYS A 119 3.05 -4.63 6.56
CA CYS A 119 3.04 -5.03 7.97
C CYS A 119 3.72 -3.96 8.85
N ASP A 120 3.21 -3.86 10.07
CA ASP A 120 3.71 -2.95 11.09
C ASP A 120 4.96 -3.53 11.72
N GLY A 121 6.13 -3.06 11.27
CA GLY A 121 7.42 -3.52 11.75
C GLY A 121 7.64 -5.04 11.56
N LEU A 122 8.55 -5.59 12.36
CA LEU A 122 8.80 -7.03 12.39
C LEU A 122 7.69 -7.72 13.20
N THR A 123 6.98 -8.64 12.58
CA THR A 123 5.90 -9.42 13.21
C THR A 123 6.12 -10.91 12.99
N HIS A 124 5.75 -11.70 14.01
CA HIS A 124 5.69 -13.16 13.89
C HIS A 124 4.38 -13.64 13.25
N ASP A 125 3.39 -12.75 13.08
CA ASP A 125 2.07 -13.08 12.53
C ASP A 125 1.63 -12.03 11.47
N PRO A 126 2.26 -12.06 10.27
CA PRO A 126 1.92 -11.13 9.19
C PRO A 126 0.51 -11.38 8.62
N LEU A 127 0.00 -12.62 8.69
CA LEU A 127 -1.34 -12.95 8.18
C LEU A 127 -2.42 -12.28 9.01
N ARG A 128 -2.29 -12.28 10.34
CA ARG A 128 -3.22 -11.58 11.22
C ARG A 128 -3.21 -10.06 10.96
N GLN A 129 -2.05 -9.45 10.72
CA GLN A 129 -2.00 -8.03 10.37
C GLN A 129 -2.67 -7.73 9.02
N LYS A 130 -2.48 -8.58 8.00
CA LYS A 130 -3.23 -8.46 6.74
C LYS A 130 -4.74 -8.52 7.00
N ALA A 131 -5.20 -9.48 7.80
CA ALA A 131 -6.62 -9.60 8.13
C ALA A 131 -7.16 -8.36 8.87
N MET A 132 -6.42 -7.84 9.85
CA MET A 132 -6.81 -6.61 10.57
C MET A 132 -6.90 -5.40 9.62
N PHE A 133 -5.94 -5.25 8.70
CA PHE A 133 -5.98 -4.19 7.70
C PHE A 133 -7.22 -4.29 6.80
N LEU A 134 -7.59 -5.49 6.36
CA LEU A 134 -8.81 -5.65 5.56
C LEU A 134 -10.08 -5.37 6.38
N GLN A 135 -10.11 -5.75 7.65
CA GLN A 135 -11.20 -5.41 8.56
C GLN A 135 -11.31 -3.89 8.75
N SER A 136 -10.19 -3.17 8.89
CA SER A 136 -10.22 -1.72 9.02
C SER A 136 -10.72 -1.04 7.74
N LEU A 137 -10.32 -1.52 6.56
CA LEU A 137 -10.87 -1.01 5.30
C LEU A 137 -12.39 -1.20 5.19
N VAL A 138 -12.92 -2.34 5.65
CA VAL A 138 -14.37 -2.58 5.67
C VAL A 138 -15.06 -1.65 6.67
N GLN A 139 -14.50 -1.45 7.86
CA GLN A 139 -15.06 -0.52 8.85
C GLN A 139 -14.98 0.95 8.42
N GLU A 140 -13.98 1.35 7.65
CA GLU A 140 -13.90 2.70 7.07
C GLU A 140 -14.87 2.86 5.89
N GLY A 141 -15.15 1.78 5.16
CA GLY A 141 -16.06 1.76 4.02
C GLY A 141 -17.55 1.71 4.38
N TYR A 142 -17.89 1.22 5.59
CA TYR A 142 -19.27 1.05 6.06
C TYR A 142 -19.45 1.71 7.45
N PRO A 143 -20.48 2.55 7.64
CA PRO A 143 -20.77 3.18 8.95
C PRO A 143 -21.18 2.16 10.03
#